data_AF-A0A940EP13-F1
#
_entry.id   AF-A0A940EP13-F1
#
_cell.length_a   1.000
_cell.length_b   1.000
_cell.length_c   1.000
_cell.angle_alpha   90.00
_cell.angle_beta   90.00
_cell.angle_gamma   90.00
#
_symmetry.space_group_name_H-M   'P 1'
#
loop_
_entity.id
_entity.type
_entity.pdbx_description
1 polymer ?
#
loop_
_entity_poly.entity_id
_entity_poly.type
_entity_poly.pdbx_seq_one_letter_code
_entity_poly.pdbx_strand_id
1 'polypeptide(L)'
;MEEVVAEAGRPLFRLFYYIFRLILWLAWDLSVQIIGWSVGWFFLRIITIGNFPKYLVTEQERAPFGQALLVELVGLAIIGFITLVLYGLAFQ
;
A
#
# COMPACT_ATOMS: atom_id res chain seq x y z
N MET A 1 -34.97 -4.15 29.58
CA MET A 1 -34.53 -5.13 28.55
C MET A 1 -33.76 -4.43 27.42
N GLU A 2 -34.23 -3.30 26.91
CA GLU A 2 -33.50 -2.53 25.88
C GLU A 2 -32.18 -1.91 26.37
N GLU A 3 -32.12 -1.49 27.63
CA GLU A 3 -30.91 -0.91 28.24
C GLU A 3 -29.76 -1.93 28.37
N VAL A 4 -30.06 -3.18 28.71
CA VAL A 4 -29.06 -4.26 28.84
C VAL A 4 -28.52 -4.67 27.47
N VAL A 5 -29.36 -4.66 26.43
CA VAL A 5 -28.97 -4.94 25.04
C VAL A 5 -28.11 -3.82 24.49
N ALA A 6 -28.42 -2.55 24.80
CA ALA A 6 -27.62 -1.40 24.42
C ALA A 6 -26.25 -1.38 25.13
N GLU A 7 -26.19 -1.85 26.37
CA GLU A 7 -24.96 -1.88 27.16
C GLU A 7 -24.04 -3.05 26.77
N ALA A 8 -24.60 -4.22 26.45
CA ALA A 8 -23.88 -5.37 25.91
C ALA A 8 -23.48 -5.21 24.43
N GLY A 9 -24.20 -4.41 23.64
CA GLY A 9 -23.87 -4.14 22.24
C GLY A 9 -22.61 -3.28 22.08
N ARG A 10 -22.38 -2.31 22.96
CA ARG A 10 -21.21 -1.40 22.92
C ARG A 10 -19.85 -2.10 22.82
N PRO A 11 -19.52 -3.13 23.64
CA PRO A 11 -18.24 -3.83 23.50
C PRO A 11 -18.13 -4.60 22.18
N LEU A 12 -19.24 -5.13 21.66
CA LEU A 12 -19.26 -5.84 20.38
C LEU A 12 -18.93 -4.89 19.22
N PHE A 13 -19.59 -3.72 19.17
CA PHE A 13 -19.28 -2.69 18.17
C PHE A 13 -17.83 -2.21 18.24
N ARG A 14 -17.28 -2.09 19.46
CA ARG A 14 -15.89 -1.70 19.66
C ARG A 14 -14.92 -2.77 19.13
N LEU A 15 -15.22 -4.06 19.36
CA LEU A 15 -14.45 -5.17 18.79
C LEU A 15 -14.50 -5.16 17.25
N PHE A 16 -15.70 -5.03 16.68
CA PHE A 16 -15.88 -4.93 15.22
C PHE A 16 -15.07 -3.77 14.64
N TYR A 17 -15.12 -2.59 15.28
CA TYR A 17 -14.33 -1.44 14.85
C TYR A 17 -12.82 -1.75 14.81
N TYR A 18 -12.28 -2.41 15.85
CA TYR A 18 -10.86 -2.79 15.86
C TYR A 18 -10.53 -3.83 14.79
N ILE A 19 -11.40 -4.80 14.52
CA ILE A 19 -11.21 -5.79 13.46
C ILE A 19 -11.18 -5.11 12.09
N PHE A 20 -12.16 -4.26 11.78
CA PHE A 20 -12.17 -3.51 10.53
C PHE A 20 -10.96 -2.59 10.40
N ARG A 21 -10.54 -1.95 11.50
CA ARG A 21 -9.33 -1.13 11.51
C ARG A 21 -8.08 -1.94 11.21
N LEU A 22 -7.98 -3.16 11.73
CA LEU A 22 -6.87 -4.07 11.46
C LEU A 22 -6.88 -4.57 10.02
N ILE A 23 -8.05 -4.92 9.47
CA ILE A 23 -8.21 -5.30 8.06
C ILE A 23 -7.83 -4.14 7.14
N LEU A 24 -8.27 -2.92 7.45
CA LEU A 24 -7.89 -1.71 6.70
C LEU A 24 -6.39 -1.47 6.74
N TRP A 25 -5.76 -1.68 7.90
CA TRP A 25 -4.32 -1.54 8.03
C TRP A 25 -3.57 -2.60 7.21
N LEU A 26 -4.00 -3.86 7.25
CA LEU A 26 -3.43 -4.92 6.41
C LEU A 26 -3.64 -4.65 4.92
N ALA A 27 -4.85 -4.22 4.54
CA ALA A 27 -5.17 -3.90 3.15
C ALA A 27 -4.32 -2.73 2.64
N TRP A 28 -4.06 -1.73 3.48
CA TRP A 28 -3.13 -0.65 3.17
C TRP A 28 -1.72 -1.17 2.94
N ASP A 29 -1.20 -2.01 3.85
CA ASP A 29 0.16 -2.57 3.75
C ASP A 29 0.32 -3.41 2.47
N LEU A 30 -0.62 -4.32 2.21
CA LEU A 30 -0.69 -5.11 0.98
C LEU A 30 -0.83 -4.23 -0.27
N SER A 31 -1.63 -3.16 -0.20
CA SER A 31 -1.79 -2.24 -1.33
C SER A 31 -0.49 -1.50 -1.60
N VAL A 32 0.20 -1.02 -0.57
CA VAL A 32 1.52 -0.38 -0.71
C VAL A 32 2.52 -1.36 -1.30
N GLN A 33 2.52 -2.60 -0.82
CA GLN A 33 3.40 -3.64 -1.33
C GLN A 33 3.13 -3.93 -2.82
N ILE A 34 1.88 -4.17 -3.20
CA ILE A 34 1.50 -4.51 -4.58
C ILE A 34 1.65 -3.31 -5.52
N ILE A 35 1.14 -2.14 -5.13
CA ILE A 35 1.14 -0.92 -5.96
C ILE A 35 2.55 -0.35 -6.03
N GLY A 36 3.25 -0.25 -4.90
CA GLY A 36 4.64 0.22 -4.84
C GLY A 36 5.55 -0.64 -5.68
N TRP A 37 5.42 -1.96 -5.60
CA TRP A 37 6.18 -2.87 -6.45
C TRP A 37 5.80 -2.74 -7.92
N SER A 38 4.50 -2.71 -8.27
CA SER A 38 4.08 -2.60 -9.66
C SER A 38 4.56 -1.30 -10.32
N VAL A 39 4.40 -0.17 -9.63
CA VAL A 39 4.81 1.16 -10.10
C VAL A 39 6.33 1.27 -10.14
N GLY A 40 7.02 0.85 -9.07
CA GLY A 40 8.47 0.87 -9.00
C GLY A 40 9.12 -0.03 -10.04
N TRP A 41 8.57 -1.22 -10.25
CA TRP A 41 9.04 -2.17 -11.27
C TRP A 41 8.89 -1.57 -12.66
N PHE A 42 7.72 -1.01 -12.98
CA PHE A 42 7.46 -0.40 -14.28
C PHE A 42 8.42 0.76 -14.55
N PHE A 43 8.60 1.65 -13.59
CA PHE A 43 9.51 2.79 -13.72
C PHE A 43 10.98 2.38 -13.84
N LEU A 44 11.45 1.49 -12.96
CA LEU A 44 12.83 1.02 -13.02
C LEU A 44 13.11 0.30 -14.34
N ARG A 45 12.14 -0.45 -14.87
CA ARG A 45 12.31 -1.13 -16.15
C ARG A 45 12.36 -0.17 -17.33
N ILE A 46 11.61 0.93 -17.30
CA ILE A 46 11.70 2.00 -18.29
C ILE A 46 13.06 2.69 -18.21
N ILE A 47 13.48 3.11 -17.01
CA ILE A 47 14.73 3.85 -16.81
C ILE A 47 15.95 2.99 -17.18
N THR A 48 15.93 1.71 -16.82
CA THR A 48 17.05 0.79 -17.04
C THR A 48 16.99 0.04 -18.38
N ILE A 49 16.08 0.42 -19.29
CA ILE A 49 15.91 -0.19 -20.62
C ILE A 49 15.80 -1.73 -20.51
N GLY A 50 14.97 -2.20 -19.59
CA GLY A 50 14.73 -3.63 -19.40
C GLY A 50 15.78 -4.39 -18.58
N ASN A 51 16.84 -3.74 -18.08
CA ASN A 51 17.92 -4.43 -17.37
C ASN A 51 17.58 -4.75 -15.91
N PHE A 52 16.70 -3.98 -15.28
CA PHE A 52 16.28 -4.17 -13.89
C PHE A 52 14.79 -3.80 -13.70
N PRO A 53 14.00 -4.56 -12.93
CA PRO A 53 14.33 -5.77 -12.17
C PRO A 53 14.38 -7.04 -13.03
N LYS A 54 15.23 -8.01 -12.65
CA LYS A 54 15.32 -9.34 -13.30
C LYS A 54 14.07 -10.21 -13.08
N TYR A 55 13.34 -9.96 -11.99
CA TYR A 55 12.12 -10.68 -11.62
C TYR A 55 10.91 -10.11 -12.35
N LEU A 56 9.89 -10.93 -12.60
CA LEU A 56 8.62 -10.49 -13.16
C LEU A 56 7.83 -9.66 -12.12
N VAL A 57 6.90 -8.82 -12.60
CA VAL A 57 6.02 -8.03 -11.73
C VAL A 57 5.22 -8.90 -10.75
N THR A 58 4.86 -10.12 -11.16
CA THR A 58 4.16 -11.12 -10.35
C THR A 58 5.07 -11.97 -9.47
N GLU A 59 6.40 -11.88 -9.60
CA GLU A 59 7.37 -12.64 -8.81
C GLU A 59 7.89 -11.85 -7.60
N GLN A 60 7.09 -10.94 -7.06
CA GLN A 60 7.43 -10.13 -5.89
C GLN A 60 7.87 -10.99 -4.69
N GLU A 61 7.18 -12.10 -4.44
CA GLU A 61 7.52 -13.03 -3.34
C GLU A 61 8.82 -13.82 -3.55
N ARG A 62 9.31 -13.90 -4.80
CA ARG A 62 10.59 -14.57 -5.13
C ARG A 62 11.77 -13.61 -5.11
N ALA A 63 11.51 -12.30 -5.16
CA ALA A 63 12.55 -11.30 -5.10
C ALA A 63 13.15 -11.23 -3.68
N PRO A 64 14.47 -11.07 -3.53
CA PRO A 64 15.07 -10.88 -2.22
C PRO A 64 14.48 -9.62 -1.57
N PHE A 65 14.15 -9.73 -0.27
CA PHE A 65 13.49 -8.68 0.51
C PHE A 65 14.09 -7.28 0.31
N GLY A 66 15.42 -7.17 0.24
CA GLY A 66 16.11 -5.91 -0.01
C GLY A 66 15.82 -5.30 -1.38
N GLN A 67 15.70 -6.12 -2.44
CA GLN A 67 15.30 -5.61 -3.76
C GLN A 67 13.82 -5.24 -3.79
N ALA A 68 12.95 -6.05 -3.16
CA ALA A 68 11.53 -5.73 -2.99
C ALA A 68 11.33 -4.35 -2.36
N LEU A 69 11.97 -4.11 -1.21
CA LEU A 69 11.93 -2.83 -0.51
C LEU A 69 12.42 -1.66 -1.35
N LEU A 70 13.53 -1.80 -2.09
CA LEU A 70 14.05 -0.72 -2.92
C LEU A 70 13.08 -0.35 -4.05
N VAL A 71 12.52 -1.35 -4.73
CA VAL A 71 11.55 -1.14 -5.80
C VAL A 71 10.27 -0.50 -5.25
N GLU A 72 9.77 -0.99 -4.11
CA GLU A 72 8.60 -0.43 -3.43
C GLU A 72 8.81 1.02 -2.97
N LEU A 73 9.96 1.32 -2.36
CA LEU A 73 10.32 2.69 -1.96
C LEU A 73 10.40 3.64 -3.16
N VAL A 74 10.95 3.18 -4.28
CA VAL A 74 10.98 3.96 -5.53
C VAL A 74 9.55 4.20 -6.03
N GLY A 75 8.70 3.16 -6.05
CA GLY A 75 7.29 3.29 -6.44
C GLY A 75 6.53 4.28 -5.56
N LEU A 76 6.68 4.19 -4.25
CA LEU A 76 6.10 5.13 -3.29
C LEU A 76 6.62 6.56 -3.46
N ALA A 77 7.92 6.73 -3.67
CA ALA A 77 8.52 8.04 -3.90
C ALA A 77 7.96 8.69 -5.17
N ILE A 78 7.74 7.91 -6.23
CA ILE A 78 7.14 8.38 -7.48
C ILE A 78 5.68 8.78 -7.27
N ILE A 79 4.88 7.95 -6.59
CA ILE A 79 3.49 8.26 -6.28
C ILE A 79 3.40 9.53 -5.42
N GLY A 80 4.26 9.66 -4.41
CA GLY A 80 4.36 10.85 -3.57
C GLY A 80 4.75 12.09 -4.37
N PHE A 81 5.72 11.96 -5.28
CA PHE A 81 6.15 13.05 -6.16
C PHE A 81 5.02 13.50 -7.10
N ILE A 82 4.33 12.56 -7.76
CA ILE A 82 3.18 12.85 -8.62
C ILE A 82 2.08 13.56 -7.81
N THR A 83 1.80 13.07 -6.60
CA THR A 83 0.80 13.68 -5.72
C THR A 83 1.18 15.11 -5.34
N LEU A 84 2.44 15.37 -4.99
CA LEU A 84 2.95 16.71 -4.71
C LEU A 84 2.85 17.64 -5.91
N VAL A 85 3.23 17.17 -7.10
CA VAL A 85 3.13 17.96 -8.34
C VAL A 85 1.68 18.27 -8.68
N LEU A 86 0.79 17.28 -8.61
CA LEU A 86 -0.64 17.47 -8.85
C LEU A 86 -1.26 18.42 -7.83
N TYR A 87 -0.89 18.31 -6.56
CA TYR A 87 -1.34 19.22 -5.52
C TYR A 87 -0.88 20.66 -5.80
N GLY A 88 0.38 20.84 -6.20
CA GLY A 88 0.90 22.14 -6.62
C GLY A 88 0.14 22.72 -7.80
N LEU A 89 -0.18 21.91 -8.82
CA LEU A 89 -0.95 22.34 -10.00
C LEU A 89 -2.43 22.63 -9.71
N ALA A 90 -3.05 21.90 -8.78
CA ALA A 90 -4.47 22.03 -8.47
C ALA A 90 -4.79 23.23 -7.56
N PHE A 91 -3.81 23.69 -6.77
CA PHE A 91 -3.96 24.81 -5.82
C PHE A 91 -3.14 26.05 -6.20
N GLN A 92 -2.54 26.07 -7.39
CA GLN A 92 -2.05 27.28 -8.06
C GLN A 92 -3.18 27.98 -8.82
#